data_AF-A0A9X2H415-F1
#
_entry.id   AF-A0A9X2H415-F1
#
_cell.length_a   1.000
_cell.length_b   1.000
_cell.length_c   1.000
_cell.angle_alpha   90.00
_cell.angle_beta   90.00
_cell.angle_gamma   90.00
#
_symmetry.space_group_name_H-M   'P 1'
#
loop_
_entity.id
_entity.type
_entity.pdbx_description
1 polymer ?
#
loop_
_entity_poly.entity_id
_entity_poly.type
_entity_poly.pdbx_seq_one_letter_code
_entity_poly.pdbx_strand_id
1 'polypeptide(L)'
;MTGAGVRSGRLSVLAIVGWAGLAMLLAGAFLAALGGLNQTTYGAANFVQRYLDAVAEDDMATATTTPGVALDDAEIEALGLPADISSAMLRSGVIEVGPEDVQVVEDVANPDGTHSVSVSYRLDTAILQSTFDVRPIDPLYGLLNRWEFVTSPITVVDVTAAHNPVFTVGSLTLDTRATKTGDDLKAFTQTAPYLAIAPAVYEFSYSDILVEAIPTTLGIEPQKRAEVTVDAQPTADFVKRVQTQVDDYLDQCATQLVLQPASCPFGIEIDDRVLGDPAWSIVTYPVVTLTAGETAFEMPPTDGLAHISVEVQSLFDGEITQLEEDRPFKVALTATIRPDDSIAIQLQQTG
;
A
#
# COMPACT_ATOMS: atom_id res chain seq x y z
N MET A 1 -59.49 -9.01 -70.99
CA MET A 1 -60.44 -10.08 -70.60
C MET A 1 -59.59 -11.31 -70.39
N THR A 2 -59.44 -11.91 -69.22
CA THR A 2 -60.43 -12.39 -68.24
C THR A 2 -59.75 -12.53 -66.87
N GLY A 3 -60.52 -12.41 -65.79
CA GLY A 3 -60.04 -12.22 -64.41
C GLY A 3 -59.38 -13.45 -63.78
N ALA A 4 -58.34 -13.21 -62.98
CA ALA A 4 -57.76 -14.19 -62.08
C ALA A 4 -58.48 -14.11 -60.72
N GLY A 5 -59.24 -15.16 -60.40
CA GLY A 5 -60.05 -15.25 -59.19
C GLY A 5 -59.21 -15.40 -57.92
N VAL A 6 -59.43 -14.50 -56.97
CA VAL A 6 -58.91 -14.59 -55.60
C VAL A 6 -59.57 -15.79 -54.91
N ARG A 7 -58.81 -16.87 -54.69
CA ARG A 7 -59.24 -17.98 -53.83
C ARG A 7 -59.18 -17.53 -52.37
N SER A 8 -60.32 -17.13 -51.81
CA SER A 8 -60.50 -16.92 -50.38
C SER A 8 -60.61 -18.28 -49.67
N GLY A 9 -59.46 -18.85 -49.30
CA GLY A 9 -59.41 -20.01 -48.42
C GLY A 9 -59.96 -19.64 -47.03
N ARG A 10 -61.15 -20.14 -46.69
CA ARG A 10 -61.68 -20.06 -45.32
C ARG A 10 -60.76 -20.86 -44.39
N LEU A 11 -59.96 -20.19 -43.58
CA LEU A 11 -59.20 -20.83 -42.51
C LEU A 11 -60.17 -21.60 -41.61
N SER A 12 -59.89 -22.89 -41.36
CA SER A 12 -60.77 -23.69 -40.50
C SER A 12 -60.67 -23.17 -39.06
N VAL A 13 -61.82 -22.98 -38.40
CA VAL A 13 -61.88 -22.48 -37.01
C VAL A 13 -61.07 -23.37 -36.07
N LEU A 14 -61.04 -24.69 -36.33
CA LEU A 14 -60.24 -25.66 -35.58
C LEU A 14 -58.73 -25.44 -35.75
N ALA A 15 -58.26 -25.06 -36.94
CA ALA A 15 -56.86 -24.71 -37.15
C ALA A 15 -56.50 -23.39 -36.43
N ILE A 16 -57.39 -22.39 -36.46
CA ILE A 16 -57.19 -21.13 -35.72
C ILE A 16 -57.10 -21.40 -34.21
N VAL A 17 -58.01 -22.22 -33.67
CA VAL A 17 -58.00 -22.60 -32.24
C VAL A 17 -56.75 -23.43 -31.90
N GLY A 18 -56.34 -24.36 -32.76
CA GLY A 18 -55.12 -25.15 -32.58
C GLY A 18 -53.85 -24.29 -32.57
N TRP A 19 -53.71 -23.36 -33.52
CA TRP A 19 -52.59 -22.43 -33.56
C TRP A 19 -52.60 -21.42 -32.41
N ALA A 20 -53.77 -20.92 -32.02
CA ALA A 20 -53.90 -20.04 -30.86
C ALA A 20 -53.55 -20.76 -29.54
N GLY A 21 -53.98 -22.00 -29.38
CA GLY A 21 -53.61 -22.84 -28.23
C GLY A 21 -52.12 -23.13 -28.18
N LEU A 22 -51.50 -23.47 -29.32
CA LEU A 22 -50.06 -23.64 -29.43
C LEU A 22 -49.30 -22.33 -29.11
N ALA A 23 -49.75 -21.19 -29.63
CA ALA A 23 -49.15 -19.90 -29.35
C ALA A 23 -49.24 -19.53 -27.86
N MET A 24 -50.38 -19.81 -27.20
CA MET A 24 -50.55 -19.60 -25.76
C MET A 24 -49.61 -20.49 -24.94
N LEU A 25 -49.47 -21.77 -25.33
CA LEU A 25 -48.55 -22.69 -24.65
C LEU A 25 -47.10 -22.24 -24.80
N LEU A 26 -46.69 -21.83 -26.01
CA LEU A 26 -45.35 -21.30 -26.25
C LEU A 26 -45.09 -20.01 -25.48
N ALA A 27 -46.07 -19.10 -25.42
CA ALA A 27 -45.96 -17.88 -24.63
C ALA A 27 -45.83 -18.19 -23.13
N GLY A 28 -46.61 -19.15 -22.60
CA GLY A 28 -46.49 -19.59 -21.22
C GLY A 28 -45.13 -20.21 -20.90
N ALA A 29 -44.62 -21.08 -21.78
CA ALA A 29 -43.29 -21.68 -21.64
C ALA A 29 -42.18 -20.61 -21.68
N PHE A 30 -42.31 -19.62 -22.57
CA PHE A 30 -41.37 -18.50 -22.67
C PHE A 30 -41.37 -17.64 -21.40
N LEU A 31 -42.55 -17.28 -20.87
CA LEU A 31 -42.65 -16.52 -19.61
C LEU A 31 -42.11 -17.32 -18.41
N ALA A 32 -42.36 -18.63 -18.36
CA ALA A 32 -41.79 -19.49 -17.32
C ALA A 32 -40.25 -19.55 -17.42
N ALA A 33 -39.71 -19.64 -18.65
CA ALA A 33 -38.26 -19.60 -18.87
C ALA A 33 -37.64 -18.25 -18.46
N LEU A 34 -38.29 -17.13 -18.79
CA LEU A 34 -37.88 -15.80 -18.34
C LEU A 34 -37.92 -15.66 -16.81
N GLY A 35 -38.98 -16.16 -16.17
CA GLY A 35 -39.08 -16.18 -14.71
C GLY A 35 -37.95 -16.99 -14.07
N GLY A 36 -37.66 -18.18 -14.62
CA GLY A 36 -36.54 -19.01 -14.19
C GLY A 36 -35.19 -18.27 -14.32
N LEU A 37 -34.93 -17.67 -15.49
CA LEU A 37 -33.72 -16.87 -15.72
C LEU A 37 -33.58 -15.70 -14.74
N ASN A 38 -34.69 -15.02 -14.42
CA ASN A 38 -34.71 -13.92 -13.46
C ASN A 38 -34.52 -14.35 -12.01
N GLN A 39 -34.83 -15.61 -11.68
CA GLN A 39 -34.55 -16.18 -10.36
C GLN A 39 -33.13 -16.72 -10.24
N THR A 40 -32.56 -17.24 -11.34
CA THR A 40 -31.22 -17.84 -11.32
C THR A 40 -30.15 -16.86 -11.81
N THR A 41 -30.11 -16.59 -13.11
CA THR A 41 -29.00 -15.88 -13.76
C THR A 41 -29.07 -14.38 -13.51
N TYR A 42 -30.28 -13.81 -13.54
CA TYR A 42 -30.52 -12.39 -13.39
C TYR A 42 -31.10 -12.04 -12.00
N GLY A 43 -30.98 -12.95 -11.04
CA GLY A 43 -31.39 -12.72 -9.65
C GLY A 43 -30.41 -11.83 -8.86
N ALA A 44 -30.89 -11.26 -7.75
CA ALA A 44 -30.10 -10.43 -6.84
C ALA A 44 -28.91 -11.21 -6.24
N ALA A 45 -29.17 -12.41 -5.74
CA ALA A 45 -28.14 -13.31 -5.21
C ALA A 45 -27.00 -13.59 -6.21
N ASN A 46 -27.33 -13.89 -7.47
CA ASN A 46 -26.33 -14.17 -8.49
C ASN A 46 -25.57 -12.92 -8.96
N PHE A 47 -26.19 -11.74 -8.83
CA PHE A 47 -25.47 -10.48 -9.05
C PHE A 47 -24.35 -10.29 -8.01
N VAL A 48 -24.64 -10.54 -6.73
CA VAL A 48 -23.64 -10.46 -5.65
C VAL A 48 -22.57 -11.55 -5.80
N GLN A 49 -22.96 -12.79 -6.14
CA GLN A 49 -21.99 -13.87 -6.40
C GLN A 49 -21.01 -13.50 -7.52
N ARG A 50 -21.49 -13.01 -8.67
CA ARG A 50 -20.60 -12.59 -9.77
C ARG A 50 -19.63 -11.49 -9.38
N TYR A 51 -20.06 -10.57 -8.53
CA TYR A 51 -19.15 -9.56 -7.98
C TYR A 51 -18.05 -10.22 -7.17
N LEU A 52 -18.40 -11.10 -6.22
CA LEU A 52 -17.44 -11.79 -5.36
C LEU A 52 -16.51 -12.72 -6.15
N ASP A 53 -17.02 -13.40 -7.18
CA ASP A 53 -16.21 -14.21 -8.10
C ASP A 53 -15.18 -13.32 -8.83
N ALA A 54 -15.58 -12.13 -9.30
CA ALA A 54 -14.65 -11.18 -9.91
C ALA A 54 -13.58 -10.69 -8.92
N VAL A 55 -13.93 -10.51 -7.64
CA VAL A 55 -12.94 -10.20 -6.59
C VAL A 55 -12.02 -11.39 -6.33
N ALA A 56 -12.56 -12.62 -6.28
CA ALA A 56 -11.82 -13.85 -6.05
C ALA A 56 -10.81 -14.14 -7.17
N GLU A 57 -11.16 -13.81 -8.40
CA GLU A 57 -10.31 -13.97 -9.58
C GLU A 57 -9.39 -12.76 -9.84
N ASP A 58 -9.41 -11.75 -8.96
CA ASP A 58 -8.66 -10.48 -9.11
C ASP A 58 -8.98 -9.75 -10.46
N ASP A 59 -10.19 -9.97 -10.98
CA ASP A 59 -10.74 -9.29 -12.15
C ASP A 59 -11.33 -7.93 -11.73
N MET A 60 -10.42 -6.99 -11.48
CA MET A 60 -10.77 -5.63 -11.09
C MET A 60 -11.52 -4.88 -12.20
N ALA A 61 -11.35 -5.25 -13.46
CA ALA A 61 -12.09 -4.62 -14.56
C ALA A 61 -13.59 -4.95 -14.45
N THR A 62 -13.94 -6.21 -14.16
CA THR A 62 -15.32 -6.62 -13.92
C THR A 62 -15.85 -6.10 -12.58
N ALA A 63 -15.06 -6.21 -11.51
CA ALA A 63 -15.49 -5.80 -10.18
C ALA A 63 -15.79 -4.30 -10.10
N THR A 64 -14.93 -3.43 -10.65
CA THR A 64 -15.12 -1.97 -10.62
C THR A 64 -16.24 -1.46 -11.53
N THR A 65 -16.54 -2.17 -12.62
CA THR A 65 -17.64 -1.82 -13.54
C THR A 65 -18.98 -2.41 -13.14
N THR A 66 -19.02 -3.20 -12.06
CA THR A 66 -20.26 -3.71 -11.51
C THR A 66 -21.14 -2.55 -11.02
N PRO A 67 -22.42 -2.48 -11.43
CA PRO A 67 -23.32 -1.39 -11.05
C PRO A 67 -23.39 -1.15 -9.53
N GLY A 68 -23.19 0.11 -9.12
CA GLY A 68 -23.17 0.53 -7.71
C GLY A 68 -21.84 0.31 -6.99
N VAL A 69 -20.77 -0.16 -7.67
CA VAL A 69 -19.43 -0.27 -7.06
C VAL A 69 -18.66 1.04 -7.13
N ALA A 70 -18.56 1.66 -8.30
CA ALA A 70 -17.85 2.92 -8.46
C ALA A 70 -18.52 4.03 -7.63
N LEU A 71 -17.72 4.76 -6.85
CA LEU A 71 -18.15 5.93 -6.09
C LEU A 71 -18.19 7.16 -7.00
N ASP A 72 -19.24 7.97 -6.89
CA ASP A 72 -19.29 9.30 -7.52
C ASP A 72 -18.69 10.40 -6.62
N ASP A 73 -18.49 11.59 -7.19
CA ASP A 73 -17.90 12.73 -6.47
C ASP A 73 -18.68 13.12 -5.20
N ALA A 74 -20.01 12.97 -5.22
CA ALA A 74 -20.86 13.30 -4.07
C ALA A 74 -20.75 12.25 -2.97
N GLU A 75 -20.60 10.97 -3.32
CA GLU A 75 -20.33 9.90 -2.38
C GLU A 75 -18.94 10.03 -1.74
N ILE A 76 -17.91 10.38 -2.54
CA ILE A 76 -16.55 10.67 -2.05
C ILE A 76 -16.58 11.83 -1.05
N GLU A 77 -17.27 12.93 -1.38
CA GLU A 77 -17.42 14.08 -0.49
C GLU A 77 -18.18 13.71 0.80
N ALA A 78 -19.25 12.90 0.69
CA ALA A 78 -20.03 12.45 1.85
C ALA A 78 -19.22 11.58 2.82
N LEU A 79 -18.22 10.85 2.31
CA LEU A 79 -17.25 10.09 3.12
C LEU A 79 -16.13 10.96 3.71
N GLY A 80 -16.10 12.27 3.41
CA GLY A 80 -15.06 13.19 3.86
C GLY A 80 -13.70 12.92 3.24
N LEU A 81 -13.68 12.31 2.05
CA LEU A 81 -12.47 11.95 1.33
C LEU A 81 -12.05 13.08 0.38
N PRO A 82 -10.74 13.21 0.10
CA PRO A 82 -10.27 14.18 -0.88
C PRO A 82 -10.75 13.79 -2.28
N ALA A 83 -11.08 14.78 -3.12
CA ALA A 83 -11.57 14.56 -4.47
C ALA A 83 -10.56 13.86 -5.39
N ASP A 84 -9.27 13.95 -5.07
CA ASP A 84 -8.16 13.30 -5.76
C ASP A 84 -7.70 11.99 -5.08
N ILE A 85 -8.57 11.36 -4.28
CA ILE A 85 -8.28 10.07 -3.63
C ILE A 85 -7.77 9.04 -4.64
N SER A 86 -6.76 8.29 -4.22
CA SER A 86 -6.11 7.31 -5.09
C SER A 86 -6.99 6.09 -5.34
N SER A 87 -7.26 5.82 -6.61
CA SER A 87 -7.88 4.58 -7.10
C SER A 87 -6.85 3.53 -7.55
N ALA A 88 -5.56 3.73 -7.22
CA ALA A 88 -4.49 2.84 -7.67
C ALA A 88 -4.65 1.39 -7.20
N MET A 89 -5.26 1.19 -6.03
CA MET A 89 -5.59 -0.14 -5.46
C MET A 89 -6.85 -0.77 -6.06
N LEU A 90 -7.48 -0.16 -7.06
CA LEU A 90 -8.57 -0.75 -7.86
C LEU A 90 -8.05 -1.38 -9.17
N ARG A 91 -6.75 -1.67 -9.25
CA ARG A 91 -6.10 -2.33 -10.38
C ARG A 91 -5.81 -3.78 -10.03
N SER A 92 -5.85 -4.68 -11.02
CA SER A 92 -5.50 -6.09 -10.78
C SER A 92 -4.05 -6.24 -10.29
N GLY A 93 -3.83 -7.34 -9.60
CA GLY A 93 -2.56 -7.77 -9.03
C GLY A 93 -2.32 -7.22 -7.63
N VAL A 94 -3.35 -6.75 -6.93
CA VAL A 94 -3.25 -6.15 -5.58
C VAL A 94 -3.85 -7.03 -4.49
N ILE A 95 -4.79 -7.91 -4.85
CA ILE A 95 -5.44 -8.83 -3.93
C ILE A 95 -4.49 -10.01 -3.69
N GLU A 96 -4.18 -10.27 -2.43
CA GLU A 96 -3.40 -11.45 -2.02
C GLU A 96 -4.32 -12.67 -1.89
N VAL A 97 -5.46 -12.50 -1.21
CA VAL A 97 -6.48 -13.55 -1.07
C VAL A 97 -7.87 -12.95 -1.27
N GLY A 98 -8.60 -13.43 -2.27
CA GLY A 98 -10.00 -13.08 -2.50
C GLY A 98 -10.96 -14.00 -1.72
N PRO A 99 -12.29 -13.74 -1.80
CA PRO A 99 -13.29 -14.56 -1.13
C PRO A 99 -13.40 -15.94 -1.77
N GLU A 100 -13.25 -16.99 -0.96
CA GLU A 100 -13.39 -18.40 -1.38
C GLU A 100 -14.69 -19.00 -0.83
N ASP A 101 -15.12 -20.12 -1.44
CA ASP A 101 -16.30 -20.90 -0.99
C ASP A 101 -17.55 -20.04 -0.76
N VAL A 102 -17.80 -19.09 -1.65
CA VAL A 102 -18.93 -18.16 -1.57
C VAL A 102 -20.26 -18.92 -1.62
N GLN A 103 -21.09 -18.75 -0.60
CA GLN A 103 -22.44 -19.33 -0.51
C GLN A 103 -23.44 -18.25 -0.12
N VAL A 104 -24.58 -18.22 -0.83
CA VAL A 104 -25.70 -17.38 -0.42
C VAL A 104 -26.44 -18.06 0.72
N VAL A 105 -26.47 -17.38 1.86
CA VAL A 105 -27.14 -17.83 3.08
C VAL A 105 -28.61 -17.41 3.04
N GLU A 106 -28.87 -16.19 2.58
CA GLU A 106 -30.21 -15.60 2.57
C GLU A 106 -30.36 -14.56 1.45
N ASP A 107 -31.54 -14.46 0.85
CA ASP A 107 -31.95 -13.40 -0.08
C ASP A 107 -33.36 -12.94 0.33
N VAL A 108 -33.44 -11.76 0.92
CA VAL A 108 -34.69 -11.18 1.43
C VAL A 108 -35.13 -10.02 0.56
N ALA A 109 -36.30 -10.15 -0.07
CA ALA A 109 -36.94 -9.03 -0.76
C ALA A 109 -37.59 -8.06 0.24
N ASN A 110 -37.18 -6.81 0.20
CA ASN A 110 -37.68 -5.74 1.06
C ASN A 110 -38.92 -5.05 0.48
N PRO A 111 -39.74 -4.37 1.31
CA PRO A 111 -40.98 -3.73 0.86
C PRO A 111 -40.78 -2.61 -0.18
N ASP A 112 -39.60 -2.00 -0.23
CA ASP A 112 -39.21 -0.93 -1.16
C ASP A 112 -38.68 -1.47 -2.50
N GLY A 113 -38.62 -2.79 -2.66
CA GLY A 113 -38.10 -3.46 -3.85
C GLY A 113 -36.60 -3.72 -3.84
N THR A 114 -35.88 -3.30 -2.79
CA THR A 114 -34.49 -3.71 -2.58
C THR A 114 -34.41 -5.17 -2.13
N HIS A 115 -33.25 -5.79 -2.29
CA HIS A 115 -32.95 -7.13 -1.81
C HIS A 115 -31.74 -7.09 -0.91
N SER A 116 -31.85 -7.69 0.27
CA SER A 116 -30.73 -7.89 1.20
C SER A 116 -30.21 -9.31 1.02
N VAL A 117 -29.03 -9.42 0.39
CA VAL A 117 -28.39 -10.71 0.08
C VAL A 117 -27.28 -10.97 1.09
N SER A 118 -27.48 -11.97 1.94
CA SER A 118 -26.47 -12.42 2.90
C SER A 118 -25.66 -13.57 2.31
N VAL A 119 -24.34 -13.40 2.29
CA VAL A 119 -23.38 -14.38 1.77
C VAL A 119 -22.37 -14.76 2.85
N SER A 120 -22.00 -16.04 2.89
CA SER A 120 -20.87 -16.53 3.66
C SER A 120 -19.72 -16.87 2.71
N TYR A 121 -18.50 -16.54 3.09
CA TYR A 121 -17.29 -16.83 2.32
C TYR A 121 -16.10 -17.00 3.28
N ARG A 122 -15.02 -17.61 2.78
CA ARG A 122 -13.74 -17.69 3.49
C ARG A 122 -12.79 -16.63 2.95
N LEU A 123 -12.20 -15.83 3.83
CA LEU A 123 -11.00 -15.02 3.52
C LEU A 123 -9.85 -15.60 4.31
N ASP A 124 -8.84 -16.10 3.60
CA ASP A 124 -7.71 -16.82 4.20
C ASP A 124 -8.21 -17.92 5.17
N THR A 125 -8.03 -17.74 6.49
CA THR A 125 -8.43 -18.70 7.51
C THR A 125 -9.78 -18.38 8.18
N ALA A 126 -10.35 -17.21 7.91
CA ALA A 126 -11.58 -16.73 8.53
C ALA A 126 -12.82 -16.99 7.67
N ILE A 127 -13.87 -17.55 8.26
CA ILE A 127 -15.20 -17.62 7.63
C ILE A 127 -15.98 -16.40 8.07
N LEU A 128 -16.38 -15.58 7.11
CA LEU A 128 -17.10 -14.34 7.31
C LEU A 128 -18.48 -14.41 6.65
N GLN A 129 -19.38 -13.56 7.14
CA GLN A 129 -20.69 -13.35 6.54
C GLN A 129 -20.89 -11.85 6.35
N SER A 130 -21.31 -11.46 5.15
CA SER A 130 -21.65 -10.07 4.82
C SER A 130 -23.00 -10.00 4.15
N THR A 131 -23.69 -8.88 4.34
CA THR A 131 -24.98 -8.61 3.69
C THR A 131 -24.80 -7.45 2.72
N PHE A 132 -25.24 -7.65 1.48
CA PHE A 132 -25.20 -6.66 0.43
C PHE A 132 -26.63 -6.27 0.05
N ASP A 133 -26.93 -4.98 0.16
CA ASP A 133 -28.20 -4.43 -0.30
C ASP A 133 -28.10 -4.06 -1.77
N VAL A 134 -29.02 -4.59 -2.57
CA VAL A 134 -29.09 -4.34 -4.02
C VAL A 134 -30.48 -3.86 -4.40
N ARG A 135 -30.56 -2.97 -5.40
CA ARG A 135 -31.83 -2.46 -5.92
C ARG A 135 -31.98 -2.76 -7.40
N PRO A 136 -33.22 -2.97 -7.88
CA PRO A 136 -33.46 -3.21 -9.28
C PRO A 136 -33.23 -1.93 -10.09
N ILE A 137 -32.62 -2.08 -11.26
CA ILE A 137 -32.46 -1.02 -12.27
C ILE A 137 -33.16 -1.41 -13.56
N ASP A 138 -33.14 -0.50 -14.55
CA ASP A 138 -33.80 -0.72 -15.85
C ASP A 138 -33.45 -2.10 -16.44
N PRO A 139 -34.46 -2.96 -16.66
CA PRO A 139 -34.26 -4.35 -17.06
C PRO A 139 -33.71 -4.43 -18.49
N LEU A 140 -32.83 -5.41 -18.72
CA LEU A 140 -32.30 -5.67 -20.04
C LEU A 140 -33.42 -6.17 -20.96
N TYR A 141 -33.56 -5.52 -22.12
CA TYR A 141 -34.65 -5.75 -23.08
C TYR A 141 -36.07 -5.63 -22.50
N GLY A 142 -36.24 -4.96 -21.35
CA GLY A 142 -37.54 -4.81 -20.69
C GLY A 142 -38.02 -6.06 -19.93
N LEU A 143 -37.23 -7.14 -19.88
CA LEU A 143 -37.67 -8.45 -19.36
C LEU A 143 -36.70 -9.07 -18.36
N LEU A 144 -35.40 -8.87 -18.55
CA LEU A 144 -34.37 -9.51 -17.73
C LEU A 144 -33.94 -8.56 -16.62
N ASN A 145 -34.03 -9.04 -15.38
CA ASN A 145 -33.72 -8.24 -14.20
C ASN A 145 -32.27 -7.75 -14.25
N ARG A 146 -32.06 -6.54 -13.73
CA ARG A 146 -30.73 -5.98 -13.50
C ARG A 146 -30.72 -5.35 -12.12
N TRP A 147 -29.55 -5.36 -11.51
CA TRP A 147 -29.34 -4.94 -10.14
C TRP A 147 -28.14 -4.02 -10.06
N GLU A 148 -28.13 -3.18 -9.04
CA GLU A 148 -26.98 -2.40 -8.60
C GLU A 148 -26.89 -2.41 -7.08
N PHE A 149 -25.68 -2.25 -6.54
CA PHE A 149 -25.50 -2.07 -5.11
C PHE A 149 -26.15 -0.75 -4.65
N VAL A 150 -26.87 -0.82 -3.53
CA VAL A 150 -27.41 0.37 -2.84
C VAL A 150 -26.29 1.12 -2.14
N THR A 151 -25.34 0.38 -1.56
CA THR A 151 -24.14 0.91 -0.91
C THR A 151 -22.92 0.25 -1.53
N SER A 152 -21.98 1.07 -1.98
CA SER A 152 -20.76 0.57 -2.61
C SER A 152 -20.00 -0.39 -1.67
N PRO A 153 -19.52 -1.53 -2.20
CA PRO A 153 -18.63 -2.43 -1.48
C PRO A 153 -17.16 -1.93 -1.46
N ILE A 154 -16.86 -0.74 -1.98
CA ILE A 154 -15.55 -0.11 -1.85
C ILE A 154 -15.30 0.28 -0.39
N THR A 155 -14.06 0.10 0.03
CA THR A 155 -13.54 0.51 1.34
C THR A 155 -12.38 1.48 1.19
N VAL A 156 -12.20 2.35 2.18
CA VAL A 156 -11.03 3.22 2.29
C VAL A 156 -9.99 2.56 3.17
N VAL A 157 -8.77 2.49 2.67
CA VAL A 157 -7.58 2.06 3.42
C VAL A 157 -6.66 3.24 3.63
N ASP A 158 -6.41 3.62 4.86
CA ASP A 158 -5.35 4.56 5.19
C ASP A 158 -4.04 3.79 5.30
N VAL A 159 -3.15 4.00 4.33
CA VAL A 159 -1.82 3.41 4.32
C VAL A 159 -0.85 4.43 4.91
N THR A 160 -0.20 4.05 6.00
CA THR A 160 0.91 4.81 6.60
C THR A 160 2.22 4.17 6.18
N ALA A 161 2.94 4.81 5.26
CA ALA A 161 4.29 4.43 4.86
C ALA A 161 5.29 5.14 5.80
N ALA A 162 5.80 4.40 6.79
CA ALA A 162 6.71 4.92 7.79
C ALA A 162 8.16 4.75 7.34
N HIS A 163 8.95 5.83 7.51
CA HIS A 163 10.40 5.90 7.23
C HIS A 163 10.81 5.69 5.75
N ASN A 164 9.86 5.38 4.88
CA ASN A 164 9.96 5.44 3.42
C ASN A 164 8.58 5.75 2.84
N PRO A 165 8.44 6.75 1.93
CA PRO A 165 7.15 7.10 1.34
C PRO A 165 6.58 6.07 0.36
N VAL A 166 7.39 5.09 -0.07
CA VAL A 166 7.01 4.08 -1.06
C VAL A 166 6.65 2.78 -0.37
N PHE A 167 5.58 2.14 -0.84
CA PHE A 167 5.18 0.79 -0.42
C PHE A 167 4.75 -0.03 -1.63
N THR A 168 4.68 -1.34 -1.44
CA THR A 168 4.21 -2.32 -2.40
C THR A 168 2.93 -2.97 -1.86
N VAL A 169 1.93 -3.12 -2.72
CA VAL A 169 0.70 -3.87 -2.46
C VAL A 169 0.47 -4.84 -3.61
N GLY A 170 0.56 -6.14 -3.30
CA GLY A 170 0.68 -7.18 -4.31
C GLY A 170 1.80 -6.90 -5.31
N SER A 171 1.43 -6.67 -6.57
CA SER A 171 2.34 -6.39 -7.70
C SER A 171 2.60 -4.90 -7.95
N LEU A 172 1.91 -4.00 -7.23
CA LEU A 172 2.01 -2.56 -7.46
C LEU A 172 2.88 -1.89 -6.41
N THR A 173 3.82 -1.07 -6.88
CA THR A 173 4.57 -0.14 -6.03
C THR A 173 3.97 1.26 -6.15
N LEU A 174 3.59 1.84 -5.01
CA LEU A 174 2.89 3.11 -4.90
C LEU A 174 3.66 4.08 -3.99
N ASP A 175 3.55 5.38 -4.28
CA ASP A 175 4.11 6.46 -3.45
C ASP A 175 2.97 7.18 -2.72
N THR A 176 3.03 7.21 -1.38
CA THR A 176 2.05 7.89 -0.51
C THR A 176 2.05 9.41 -0.64
N ARG A 177 3.03 9.98 -1.34
CA ARG A 177 3.15 11.41 -1.61
C ARG A 177 2.52 11.84 -2.94
N ALA A 178 1.99 10.91 -3.74
CA ALA A 178 1.55 11.19 -5.11
C ALA A 178 0.55 12.35 -5.25
N THR A 179 -0.30 12.56 -4.24
CA THR A 179 -1.30 13.64 -4.19
C THR A 179 -0.88 14.82 -3.31
N LYS A 180 0.30 14.76 -2.67
CA LYS A 180 0.79 15.76 -1.73
C LYS A 180 1.65 16.82 -2.42
N THR A 181 1.68 18.01 -1.86
CA THR A 181 2.50 19.12 -2.36
C THR A 181 3.12 19.93 -1.23
N GLY A 182 4.13 20.75 -1.54
CA GLY A 182 4.72 21.67 -0.56
C GLY A 182 5.41 20.95 0.60
N ASP A 183 5.16 21.42 1.82
CA ASP A 183 5.81 20.91 3.03
C ASP A 183 5.37 19.50 3.42
N ASP A 184 4.20 19.04 2.95
CA ASP A 184 3.69 17.69 3.23
C ASP A 184 4.59 16.60 2.64
N LEU A 185 5.36 16.92 1.60
CA LEU A 185 6.34 16.02 0.98
C LEU A 185 7.56 15.74 1.86
N LYS A 186 7.80 16.57 2.88
CA LYS A 186 9.00 16.50 3.73
C LYS A 186 8.84 15.56 4.93
N ALA A 187 7.61 15.15 5.25
CA ALA A 187 7.39 14.26 6.38
C ALA A 187 8.05 12.90 6.13
N PHE A 188 8.76 12.38 7.15
CA PHE A 188 9.46 11.11 7.06
C PHE A 188 8.51 9.91 7.10
N THR A 189 7.37 10.09 7.78
CA THR A 189 6.22 9.19 7.73
C THR A 189 5.12 9.84 6.90
N GLN A 190 4.54 9.07 5.98
CA GLN A 190 3.57 9.55 5.02
C GLN A 190 2.31 8.69 5.07
N THR A 191 1.16 9.33 5.33
CA THR A 191 -0.14 8.65 5.30
C THR A 191 -0.98 9.15 4.13
N ALA A 192 -1.65 8.24 3.42
CA ALA A 192 -2.60 8.57 2.36
C ALA A 192 -3.77 7.56 2.31
N PRO A 193 -4.99 8.01 1.96
CA PRO A 193 -6.14 7.13 1.75
C PRO A 193 -6.15 6.53 0.34
N TYR A 194 -6.55 5.26 0.24
CA TYR A 194 -6.71 4.52 -1.01
C TYR A 194 -8.07 3.82 -1.07
N LEU A 195 -8.67 3.78 -2.25
CA LEU A 195 -9.88 2.98 -2.50
C LEU A 195 -9.51 1.53 -2.77
N ALA A 196 -10.13 0.60 -2.04
CA ALA A 196 -9.92 -0.83 -2.15
C ALA A 196 -11.25 -1.57 -2.33
N ILE A 197 -11.21 -2.69 -3.03
CA ILE A 197 -12.35 -3.59 -3.19
C ILE A 197 -12.48 -4.48 -1.95
N ALA A 198 -13.71 -4.71 -1.50
CA ALA A 198 -13.97 -5.60 -0.38
C ALA A 198 -15.11 -6.57 -0.73
N PRO A 199 -15.10 -7.80 -0.20
CA PRO A 199 -14.14 -8.35 0.76
C PRO A 199 -12.89 -8.92 0.10
N ALA A 200 -11.71 -8.64 0.66
CA ALA A 200 -10.43 -9.20 0.19
C ALA A 200 -9.33 -9.04 1.25
N VAL A 201 -8.26 -9.82 1.13
CA VAL A 201 -7.01 -9.64 1.88
C VAL A 201 -5.97 -9.01 0.98
N TYR A 202 -5.30 -8.00 1.49
CA TYR A 202 -4.20 -7.30 0.83
C TYR A 202 -2.91 -7.53 1.60
N GLU A 203 -1.81 -7.75 0.90
CA GLU A 203 -0.48 -7.76 1.51
C GLU A 203 0.25 -6.45 1.17
N PHE A 204 0.78 -5.79 2.20
CA PHE A 204 1.59 -4.59 2.07
C PHE A 204 3.02 -4.88 2.49
N SER A 205 3.99 -4.50 1.67
CA SER A 205 5.41 -4.73 1.92
C SER A 205 6.24 -3.64 1.27
N TYR A 206 7.56 -3.65 1.48
CA TYR A 206 8.49 -2.88 0.65
C TYR A 206 9.88 -3.50 0.80
N SER A 207 10.68 -3.50 -0.27
CA SER A 207 12.07 -3.92 -0.19
C SER A 207 12.89 -3.27 -1.28
N ASP A 208 13.99 -2.65 -0.88
CA ASP A 208 15.07 -2.24 -1.77
C ASP A 208 16.43 -2.53 -1.11
N ILE A 209 17.51 -1.96 -1.67
CA ILE A 209 18.86 -2.15 -1.14
C ILE A 209 19.12 -1.39 0.17
N LEU A 210 18.35 -0.35 0.49
CA LEU A 210 18.58 0.52 1.64
C LEU A 210 17.61 0.24 2.80
N VAL A 211 16.35 -0.05 2.50
CA VAL A 211 15.30 -0.24 3.48
C VAL A 211 14.38 -1.40 3.09
N GLU A 212 13.85 -2.06 4.10
CA GLU A 212 12.89 -3.16 3.95
C GLU A 212 11.78 -3.06 4.99
N ALA A 213 10.55 -3.37 4.58
CA ALA A 213 9.39 -3.45 5.45
C ALA A 213 8.87 -4.88 5.47
N ILE A 214 8.59 -5.39 6.66
CA ILE A 214 8.04 -6.74 6.83
C ILE A 214 6.64 -6.80 6.20
N PRO A 215 6.36 -7.80 5.35
CA PRO A 215 5.03 -7.98 4.78
C PRO A 215 3.93 -8.05 5.85
N THR A 216 2.89 -7.25 5.67
CA THR A 216 1.75 -7.13 6.58
C THR A 216 0.47 -7.34 5.81
N THR A 217 -0.34 -8.31 6.23
CA THR A 217 -1.64 -8.60 5.61
C THR A 217 -2.77 -7.85 6.30
N LEU A 218 -3.74 -7.39 5.51
CA LEU A 218 -4.94 -6.70 5.98
C LEU A 218 -6.17 -7.30 5.32
N GLY A 219 -7.03 -7.94 6.12
CA GLY A 219 -8.36 -8.35 5.69
C GLY A 219 -9.31 -7.16 5.71
N ILE A 220 -9.97 -6.90 4.58
CA ILE A 220 -10.90 -5.80 4.40
C ILE A 220 -12.31 -6.34 4.25
N GLU A 221 -13.23 -5.78 5.04
CA GLU A 221 -14.67 -6.01 4.93
C GLU A 221 -15.35 -4.78 4.29
N PRO A 222 -16.45 -4.95 3.56
CA PRO A 222 -17.20 -3.84 2.97
C PRO A 222 -17.60 -2.78 4.02
N GLN A 223 -17.58 -1.51 3.61
CA GLN A 223 -18.08 -0.36 4.38
C GLN A 223 -17.35 -0.07 5.71
N LYS A 224 -16.18 -0.68 5.96
CA LYS A 224 -15.36 -0.40 7.16
C LYS A 224 -14.04 0.22 6.76
N ARG A 225 -13.76 1.45 7.21
CA ARG A 225 -12.44 2.07 7.04
C ARG A 225 -11.36 1.22 7.74
N ALA A 226 -10.27 0.96 7.04
CA ALA A 226 -9.17 0.15 7.52
C ALA A 226 -7.87 0.96 7.53
N GLU A 227 -6.94 0.58 8.40
CA GLU A 227 -5.64 1.26 8.55
C GLU A 227 -4.53 0.21 8.52
N VAL A 228 -3.41 0.54 7.86
CA VAL A 228 -2.22 -0.31 7.82
C VAL A 228 -0.95 0.55 7.85
N THR A 229 0.07 0.04 8.51
CA THR A 229 1.39 0.68 8.55
C THR A 229 2.41 -0.21 7.87
N VAL A 230 3.12 0.36 6.89
CA VAL A 230 4.28 -0.25 6.23
C VAL A 230 5.51 0.43 6.81
N ASP A 231 6.19 -0.26 7.73
CA ASP A 231 7.32 0.29 8.47
C ASP A 231 8.65 -0.17 7.86
N ALA A 232 9.33 0.76 7.18
CA ALA A 232 10.60 0.50 6.52
C ALA A 232 11.78 0.63 7.51
N GLN A 233 12.54 -0.44 7.64
CA GLN A 233 13.71 -0.56 8.50
C GLN A 233 15.00 -0.57 7.68
N PRO A 234 16.12 -0.04 8.22
CA PRO A 234 17.38 0.01 7.48
C PRO A 234 17.95 -1.40 7.26
N THR A 235 18.37 -1.68 6.03
CA THR A 235 19.03 -2.95 5.69
C THR A 235 20.50 -2.97 6.15
N ALA A 236 21.10 -4.16 6.15
CA ALA A 236 22.53 -4.30 6.38
C ALA A 236 23.40 -3.55 5.34
N ASP A 237 22.93 -3.46 4.10
CA ASP A 237 23.62 -2.74 3.03
C ASP A 237 23.59 -1.23 3.25
N PHE A 238 22.49 -0.68 3.77
CA PHE A 238 22.43 0.72 4.16
C PHE A 238 23.41 1.03 5.28
N VAL A 239 23.38 0.22 6.35
CA VAL A 239 24.31 0.35 7.48
C VAL A 239 25.76 0.31 7.00
N LYS A 240 26.09 -0.63 6.10
CA LYS A 240 27.43 -0.74 5.51
C LYS A 240 27.85 0.49 4.70
N ARG A 241 26.95 1.06 3.90
CA ARG A 241 27.24 2.29 3.13
C ARG A 241 27.50 3.48 4.05
N VAL A 242 26.73 3.60 5.13
CA VAL A 242 26.96 4.63 6.15
C VAL A 242 28.28 4.39 6.89
N GLN A 243 28.60 3.14 7.26
CA GLN A 243 29.89 2.78 7.85
C GLN A 243 31.07 3.24 6.98
N THR A 244 31.06 2.93 5.68
CA THR A 244 32.14 3.36 4.77
C THR A 244 32.30 4.88 4.76
N GLN A 245 31.20 5.66 4.74
CA GLN A 245 31.29 7.11 4.76
C GLN A 245 31.80 7.67 6.10
N VAL A 246 31.44 7.04 7.22
CA VAL A 246 31.94 7.41 8.55
C VAL A 246 33.44 7.10 8.66
N ASP A 247 33.86 5.93 8.20
CA ASP A 247 35.27 5.52 8.19
C ASP A 247 36.11 6.46 7.32
N ASP A 248 35.67 6.74 6.09
CA ASP A 248 36.35 7.66 5.17
C ASP A 248 36.47 9.08 5.75
N TYR A 249 35.46 9.53 6.49
CA TYR A 249 35.49 10.83 7.18
C TYR A 249 36.50 10.84 8.33
N LEU A 250 36.53 9.79 9.15
CA LEU A 250 37.49 9.67 10.26
C LEU A 250 38.94 9.52 9.74
N ASP A 251 39.13 8.84 8.62
CA ASP A 251 40.42 8.73 7.94
C ASP A 251 40.91 10.09 7.45
N GLN A 252 40.03 10.90 6.84
CA GLN A 252 40.35 12.27 6.46
C GLN A 252 40.72 13.13 7.68
N CYS A 253 40.03 12.96 8.80
CA CYS A 253 40.41 13.59 10.07
C CYS A 253 41.81 13.20 10.53
N ALA A 254 42.17 11.92 10.43
CA ALA A 254 43.49 11.42 10.83
C ALA A 254 44.64 11.94 9.93
N THR A 255 44.35 12.43 8.72
CA THR A 255 45.38 13.06 7.86
C THR A 255 45.78 14.48 8.31
N GLN A 256 45.02 15.10 9.22
CA GLN A 256 45.30 16.46 9.66
C GLN A 256 46.46 16.48 10.66
N LEU A 257 47.52 17.20 10.33
CA LEU A 257 48.75 17.33 11.12
C LEU A 257 48.62 18.39 12.23
N VAL A 258 47.54 18.36 13.01
CA VAL A 258 47.28 19.29 14.12
C VAL A 258 46.75 18.57 15.35
N LEU A 259 46.97 19.12 16.55
CA LEU A 259 46.52 18.51 17.82
C LEU A 259 45.00 18.50 17.99
N GLN A 260 44.31 19.42 17.31
CA GLN A 260 42.85 19.53 17.28
C GLN A 260 42.39 19.64 15.82
N PRO A 261 42.22 18.50 15.13
CA PRO A 261 41.74 18.47 13.76
C PRO A 261 40.39 19.20 13.63
N ALA A 262 40.27 20.05 12.61
CA ALA A 262 39.08 20.84 12.40
C ALA A 262 37.93 19.94 11.93
N SER A 263 36.75 20.13 12.52
CA SER A 263 35.55 19.34 12.23
C SER A 263 35.76 17.85 12.44
N CYS A 264 36.48 17.45 13.49
CA CYS A 264 36.73 16.06 13.86
C CYS A 264 36.34 15.80 15.33
N PRO A 265 35.93 14.57 15.68
CA PRO A 265 35.40 14.26 17.00
C PRO A 265 36.47 14.02 18.07
N PHE A 266 37.75 14.10 17.72
CA PHE A 266 38.88 13.86 18.62
C PHE A 266 39.91 14.99 18.56
N GLY A 267 40.66 15.10 19.64
CA GLY A 267 41.76 16.06 19.78
C GLY A 267 42.45 15.89 21.14
N ILE A 268 43.56 16.58 21.31
CA ILE A 268 44.30 16.62 22.56
C ILE A 268 44.78 18.04 22.85
N GLU A 269 44.87 18.36 24.14
CA GLU A 269 45.58 19.52 24.66
C GLU A 269 46.85 19.02 25.34
N ILE A 270 47.99 19.60 24.96
CA ILE A 270 49.31 19.26 25.50
C ILE A 270 49.88 20.54 26.09
N ASP A 271 50.20 20.51 27.38
CA ASP A 271 50.79 21.66 28.09
C ASP A 271 52.26 21.88 27.71
N ASP A 272 52.97 20.79 27.39
CA ASP A 272 54.37 20.80 27.00
C ASP A 272 54.59 21.34 25.59
N ARG A 273 55.84 21.66 25.25
CA ARG A 273 56.17 22.19 23.93
C ARG A 273 56.11 21.07 22.90
N VAL A 274 55.16 21.17 21.97
CA VAL A 274 55.07 20.26 20.82
C VAL A 274 56.24 20.49 19.85
N LEU A 275 56.93 19.41 19.51
CA LEU A 275 58.01 19.36 18.53
C LEU A 275 57.52 18.56 17.31
N GLY A 276 57.54 19.20 16.14
CA GLY A 276 57.10 18.56 14.91
C GLY A 276 55.57 18.48 14.75
N ASP A 277 55.16 17.66 13.79
CA ASP A 277 53.76 17.51 13.39
C ASP A 277 53.16 16.27 14.05
N PRO A 278 51.97 16.35 14.68
CA PRO A 278 51.31 15.19 15.26
C PRO A 278 50.80 14.24 14.16
N ALA A 279 50.90 12.94 14.42
CA ALA A 279 50.34 11.88 13.58
C ALA A 279 49.13 11.25 14.27
N TRP A 280 47.98 11.30 13.59
CA TRP A 280 46.75 10.65 14.05
C TRP A 280 46.51 9.34 13.30
N SER A 281 45.89 8.38 13.97
CA SER A 281 45.33 7.18 13.37
C SER A 281 44.07 6.74 14.11
N ILE A 282 43.21 5.96 13.46
CA ILE A 282 42.02 5.38 14.10
C ILE A 282 42.32 3.95 14.50
N VAL A 283 42.26 3.67 15.80
CA VAL A 283 42.49 2.33 16.36
C VAL A 283 41.20 1.51 16.32
N THR A 284 40.07 2.15 16.59
CA THR A 284 38.76 1.51 16.59
C THR A 284 37.73 2.47 16.01
N TYR A 285 37.13 2.08 14.89
CA TYR A 285 36.04 2.82 14.27
C TYR A 285 34.74 2.55 15.03
N PRO A 286 33.88 3.57 15.20
CA PRO A 286 32.56 3.38 15.76
C PRO A 286 31.74 2.47 14.83
N VAL A 287 31.13 1.42 15.41
CA VAL A 287 30.29 0.49 14.67
C VAL A 287 28.94 1.15 14.40
N VAL A 288 28.61 1.37 13.13
CA VAL A 288 27.35 2.01 12.75
C VAL A 288 26.17 1.10 13.04
N THR A 289 25.20 1.64 13.76
CA THR A 289 23.86 1.06 13.92
C THR A 289 22.84 2.11 13.54
N LEU A 290 21.90 1.78 12.65
CA LEU A 290 20.83 2.67 12.26
C LEU A 290 19.52 2.18 12.85
N THR A 291 18.76 3.12 13.41
CA THR A 291 17.38 2.91 13.86
C THR A 291 16.50 3.98 13.25
N ALA A 292 15.26 3.64 12.93
CA ALA A 292 14.33 4.64 12.41
C ALA A 292 13.91 5.62 13.53
N GLY A 293 14.25 6.89 13.36
CA GLY A 293 13.82 7.99 14.23
C GLY A 293 12.60 8.74 13.65
N GLU A 294 12.24 9.86 14.25
CA GLU A 294 11.05 10.62 13.83
C GLU A 294 11.19 11.31 12.47
N THR A 295 12.43 11.69 12.09
CA THR A 295 12.70 12.50 10.89
C THR A 295 13.82 11.96 10.00
N ALA A 296 14.60 11.01 10.50
CA ALA A 296 15.74 10.41 9.82
C ALA A 296 16.05 9.05 10.45
N PHE A 297 16.94 8.29 9.82
CA PHE A 297 17.59 7.16 10.48
C PHE A 297 18.68 7.68 11.41
N GLU A 298 18.77 7.16 12.61
CA GLU A 298 19.62 7.70 13.67
C GLU A 298 20.58 6.64 14.20
N MET A 299 21.80 7.09 14.49
CA MET A 299 22.80 6.35 15.24
C MET A 299 23.07 7.08 16.55
N PRO A 300 22.85 6.44 17.71
CA PRO A 300 23.18 7.04 18.99
C PRO A 300 24.69 7.26 19.15
N PRO A 301 25.13 8.09 20.12
CA PRO A 301 26.55 8.30 20.42
C PRO A 301 27.30 6.97 20.62
N THR A 302 28.14 6.62 19.64
CA THR A 302 28.88 5.36 19.59
C THR A 302 30.37 5.64 19.75
N ASP A 303 31.04 4.83 20.58
CA ASP A 303 32.45 5.01 20.92
C ASP A 303 33.38 4.64 19.77
N GLY A 304 34.41 5.46 19.57
CA GLY A 304 35.57 5.21 18.74
C GLY A 304 36.87 5.55 19.49
N LEU A 305 38.01 5.13 18.94
CA LEU A 305 39.32 5.34 19.55
C LEU A 305 40.31 5.85 18.49
N ALA A 306 40.84 7.05 18.72
CA ALA A 306 41.91 7.63 17.93
C ALA A 306 43.22 7.52 18.70
N HIS A 307 44.34 7.44 17.99
CA HIS A 307 45.67 7.39 18.57
C HIS A 307 46.50 8.55 18.03
N ILE A 308 47.15 9.28 18.93
CA ILE A 308 48.08 10.36 18.59
C ILE A 308 49.52 9.97 18.97
N SER A 309 50.41 10.20 18.01
CA SER A 309 51.86 10.13 18.19
C SER A 309 52.47 11.51 17.89
N VAL A 310 53.16 12.11 18.86
CA VAL A 310 53.83 13.41 18.66
C VAL A 310 55.03 13.59 19.59
N GLU A 311 56.11 14.21 19.12
CA GLU A 311 57.25 14.56 19.97
C GLU A 311 56.89 15.78 20.85
N VAL A 312 57.19 15.68 22.14
CA VAL A 312 56.97 16.77 23.10
C VAL A 312 58.24 17.01 23.91
N GLN A 313 58.49 18.28 24.22
CA GLN A 313 59.55 18.70 25.12
C GLN A 313 58.95 19.23 26.41
N SER A 314 59.34 18.63 27.53
CA SER A 314 58.92 19.09 28.85
C SER A 314 59.32 20.54 29.09
N LEU A 315 58.38 21.37 29.53
CA LEU A 315 58.67 22.75 29.92
C LEU A 315 59.39 22.84 31.27
N PHE A 316 59.45 21.75 32.06
CA PHE A 316 60.06 21.74 33.38
C PHE A 316 61.56 21.42 33.36
N ASP A 317 61.94 20.33 32.69
CA ASP A 317 63.33 19.83 32.65
C ASP A 317 63.96 19.80 31.25
N GLY A 318 63.17 20.07 30.20
CA GLY A 318 63.62 20.11 28.81
C GLY A 318 63.81 18.74 28.16
N GLU A 319 63.43 17.63 28.82
CA GLU A 319 63.48 16.29 28.25
C GLU A 319 62.54 16.17 27.03
N ILE A 320 62.98 15.45 26.00
CA ILE A 320 62.20 15.20 24.77
C ILE A 320 61.72 13.75 24.80
N THR A 321 60.41 13.57 24.62
CA THR A 321 59.78 12.24 24.60
C THR A 321 58.78 12.14 23.45
N GLN A 322 58.51 10.91 22.99
CA GLN A 322 57.40 10.62 22.10
C GLN A 322 56.14 10.40 22.94
N LEU A 323 55.17 11.30 22.81
CA LEU A 323 53.85 11.10 23.39
C LEU A 323 53.05 10.15 22.50
N GLU A 324 52.52 9.09 23.10
CA GLU A 324 51.67 8.10 22.46
C GLU A 324 50.40 7.95 23.32
N GLU A 325 49.27 8.45 22.85
CA GLU A 325 48.02 8.43 23.62
C GLU A 325 46.82 7.98 22.79
N ASP A 326 45.99 7.14 23.41
CA ASP A 326 44.68 6.79 22.89
C ASP A 326 43.63 7.76 23.41
N ARG A 327 42.89 8.39 22.49
CA ARG A 327 41.87 9.39 22.75
C ARG A 327 40.50 8.81 22.39
N PRO A 328 39.65 8.47 23.38
CA PRO A 328 38.30 8.04 23.10
C PRO A 328 37.49 9.22 22.56
N PHE A 329 36.63 8.94 21.60
CA PHE A 329 35.67 9.90 21.06
C PHE A 329 34.32 9.21 20.84
N LYS A 330 33.28 10.02 20.66
CA LYS A 330 31.95 9.53 20.29
C LYS A 330 31.51 10.13 18.97
N VAL A 331 30.78 9.36 18.19
CA VAL A 331 30.11 9.82 16.97
C VAL A 331 28.63 9.50 17.09
N ALA A 332 27.79 10.48 16.84
CA ALA A 332 26.36 10.32 16.60
C ALA A 332 26.03 10.89 15.22
N LEU A 333 25.04 10.33 14.54
CA LEU A 333 24.66 10.81 13.21
C LEU A 333 23.17 10.61 12.93
N THR A 334 22.67 11.40 12.00
CA THR A 334 21.43 11.16 11.27
C THR A 334 21.74 10.85 9.82
N ALA A 335 20.98 9.94 9.22
CA ALA A 335 21.06 9.55 7.83
C ALA A 335 19.69 9.69 7.16
N THR A 336 19.64 10.36 6.01
CA THR A 336 18.43 10.48 5.18
C THR A 336 18.70 9.99 3.77
N ILE A 337 17.69 9.39 3.14
CA ILE A 337 17.73 8.94 1.75
C ILE A 337 17.18 10.06 0.89
N ARG A 338 17.97 10.54 -0.07
CA ARG A 338 17.54 11.55 -1.04
C ARG A 338 16.74 10.90 -2.18
N PRO A 339 15.98 11.68 -2.97
CA PRO A 339 15.22 11.16 -4.11
C PRO A 339 16.07 10.53 -5.24
N ASP A 340 17.39 10.75 -5.25
CA ASP A 340 18.34 10.14 -6.17
C ASP A 340 19.04 8.90 -5.60
N ASP A 341 18.49 8.34 -4.51
CA ASP A 341 19.02 7.23 -3.73
C ASP A 341 20.40 7.49 -3.10
N SER A 342 20.84 8.75 -3.09
CA SER A 342 22.05 9.14 -2.35
C SER A 342 21.76 9.26 -0.86
N ILE A 343 22.71 8.83 -0.05
CA ILE A 343 22.62 8.93 1.41
C ILE A 343 23.19 10.29 1.83
N ALA A 344 22.42 11.05 2.59
CA ALA A 344 22.87 12.25 3.28
C ALA A 344 23.16 11.92 4.75
N ILE A 345 24.40 12.08 5.19
CA ILE A 345 24.78 11.91 6.59
C ILE A 345 25.02 13.28 7.20
N GLN A 346 24.46 13.51 8.38
CA GLN A 346 24.76 14.66 9.22
C GLN A 346 25.27 14.17 10.57
N LEU A 347 26.54 14.48 10.85
CA LEU A 347 27.14 14.19 12.15
C LEU A 347 26.56 15.13 13.21
N GLN A 348 26.17 14.56 14.33
CA GLN A 348 25.73 15.31 15.50
C GLN A 348 26.96 15.57 16.39
N GLN A 349 27.15 16.83 16.78
CA GLN A 349 28.20 17.16 17.73
C GLN A 349 27.80 16.68 19.12
N THR A 350 28.42 15.60 19.57
CA THR A 350 28.38 15.16 20.97
C THR A 350 29.41 15.99 21.75
N GLY A 351 28.92 16.97 22.52
CA GLY A 351 29.74 17.84 23.36
C GLY A 351 30.24 17.18 24.64
#